data_AF-A0A9D7Y5J9-F1
#
_entry.id   AF-A0A9D7Y5J9-F1
#
_cell.length_a   1.000
_cell.length_b   1.000
_cell.length_c   1.000
_cell.angle_alpha   90.00
_cell.angle_beta   90.00
_cell.angle_gamma   90.00
#
_symmetry.space_group_name_H-M   'P 1'
#
loop_
_entity.id
_entity.type
_entity.pdbx_description
1 polymer ?
#
loop_
_entity_poly.entity_id
_entity_poly.type
_entity_poly.pdbx_seq_one_letter_code
_entity_poly.pdbx_strand_id
1 'polypeptide(L)'
;MKITHISKILFSLMLSVSLYAQDGIMNQGEMVSKKVYHEIPFFNTKDEIVQFVTLKGKSFKFIFDTGAPLAISNELQNSHQYPILHLVPLKDAHNNSDTIKIVLIDTIQIGNIVFKDIPAVVIDFKNSPIGCQNIDGIIGSNIARFLLVQFDLSQNKIIFTDQHDKIIFAKEKLPIILDNQSNAFFKVNFNDTIIDSLHFDSGMGKLYDMNISTAKN
;
A
#
# COMPACT_ATOMS: atom_id res chain seq x y z
N MET A 1 -0.30 -8.94 -24.97
CA MET A 1 -0.45 -10.14 -24.11
C MET A 1 -0.59 -9.68 -22.67
N LYS A 2 -1.78 -9.86 -22.08
CA LYS A 2 -2.12 -9.83 -20.64
C LYS A 2 -1.61 -8.65 -19.77
N ILE A 3 -2.20 -7.45 -19.93
CA ILE A 3 -2.15 -6.36 -18.93
C ILE A 3 -3.43 -6.33 -18.05
N THR A 4 -4.46 -7.11 -18.39
CA THR A 4 -5.80 -7.04 -17.78
C THR A 4 -5.99 -7.92 -16.54
N HIS A 5 -5.00 -8.71 -16.12
CA HIS A 5 -5.11 -9.63 -14.99
C HIS A 5 -4.43 -9.13 -13.70
N ILE A 6 -3.44 -8.22 -13.80
CA ILE A 6 -2.72 -7.65 -12.65
C ILE A 6 -3.67 -6.82 -11.78
N SER A 7 -4.41 -5.88 -12.39
CA SER A 7 -5.31 -5.00 -11.63
C SER A 7 -6.49 -5.74 -11.00
N LYS A 8 -6.93 -6.87 -11.58
CA LYS A 8 -8.10 -7.61 -11.08
C LYS A 8 -7.79 -8.39 -9.80
N ILE A 9 -6.57 -8.89 -9.64
CA ILE A 9 -6.18 -9.67 -8.44
C ILE A 9 -5.84 -8.73 -7.29
N LEU A 10 -5.16 -7.61 -7.56
CA LEU A 10 -4.93 -6.58 -6.54
C LEU A 10 -6.27 -6.01 -6.05
N PHE A 11 -7.19 -5.68 -6.96
CA PHE A 11 -8.56 -5.23 -6.63
C PHE A 11 -9.40 -6.29 -5.89
N SER A 12 -9.16 -7.58 -6.13
CA SER A 12 -9.85 -8.68 -5.41
C SER A 12 -9.30 -8.93 -4.01
N LEU A 13 -7.99 -8.72 -3.79
CA LEU A 13 -7.41 -8.74 -2.44
C LEU A 13 -7.84 -7.50 -1.62
N MET A 14 -7.98 -6.35 -2.28
CA MET A 14 -8.48 -5.11 -1.66
C MET A 14 -9.87 -5.26 -1.05
N LEU A 15 -10.81 -5.89 -1.75
CA LEU A 15 -12.19 -6.03 -1.27
C LEU A 15 -12.34 -6.97 -0.06
N SER A 16 -11.51 -8.01 0.01
CA SER A 16 -11.61 -9.04 1.05
C SER A 16 -10.92 -8.62 2.35
N VAL A 17 -9.78 -7.92 2.29
CA VAL A 17 -9.14 -7.36 3.50
C VAL A 17 -10.00 -6.24 4.10
N SER A 18 -10.68 -5.44 3.26
CA SER A 18 -11.58 -4.37 3.71
C SER A 18 -12.72 -4.85 4.61
N LEU A 19 -13.23 -6.08 4.40
CA LEU A 19 -14.29 -6.67 5.23
C LEU A 19 -13.83 -6.98 6.66
N TYR A 20 -12.54 -7.27 6.87
CA TYR A 20 -11.95 -7.58 8.18
C TYR A 20 -11.14 -6.42 8.76
N ALA A 21 -10.86 -5.37 7.97
CA ALA A 21 -10.30 -4.10 8.44
C ALA A 21 -11.27 -3.30 9.32
N GLN A 22 -12.47 -3.81 9.61
CA GLN A 22 -13.46 -3.13 10.46
C GLN A 22 -12.95 -2.85 11.89
N ASP A 23 -11.96 -3.61 12.40
CA ASP A 23 -11.41 -3.43 13.75
C ASP A 23 -10.17 -2.51 13.81
N GLY A 24 -9.80 -1.82 12.71
CA GLY A 24 -8.65 -0.90 12.69
C GLY A 24 -7.29 -1.59 12.91
N ILE A 25 -7.24 -2.92 12.84
CA ILE A 25 -6.04 -3.72 13.07
C ILE A 25 -4.88 -3.27 12.19
N MET A 26 -5.13 -2.93 10.93
CA MET A 26 -4.08 -2.52 9.99
C MET A 26 -3.44 -1.17 10.32
N ASN A 27 -4.09 -0.35 11.16
CA ASN A 27 -3.63 0.97 11.60
C ASN A 27 -2.85 0.93 12.94
N GLN A 28 -2.40 -0.24 13.38
CA GLN A 28 -1.52 -0.38 14.55
C GLN A 28 -0.05 -0.06 14.22
N GLY A 29 0.74 0.16 15.27
CA GLY A 29 2.17 0.45 15.22
C GLY A 29 2.51 1.93 15.11
N GLU A 30 3.79 2.24 14.93
CA GLU A 30 4.31 3.60 14.97
C GLU A 30 5.56 3.79 14.10
N MET A 31 5.82 5.04 13.70
CA MET A 31 7.13 5.48 13.20
C MET A 31 7.93 6.06 14.36
N VAL A 32 9.09 5.47 14.67
CA VAL A 32 9.93 5.89 15.81
C VAL A 32 11.05 6.86 15.42
N SER A 33 11.37 6.96 14.14
CA SER A 33 12.32 7.96 13.62
C SER A 33 11.68 9.35 13.60
N LYS A 34 12.49 10.41 13.76
CA LYS A 34 12.08 11.82 13.69
C LYS A 34 12.97 12.60 12.74
N LYS A 35 12.44 13.69 12.16
CA LYS A 35 13.17 14.54 11.20
C LYS A 35 13.71 13.73 10.03
N VAL A 36 12.87 12.83 9.52
CA VAL A 36 13.21 11.92 8.44
C VAL A 36 13.12 12.64 7.10
N TYR A 37 13.99 12.24 6.18
CA TYR A 37 13.99 12.65 4.79
C TYR A 37 14.64 11.54 3.97
N HIS A 38 13.87 10.92 3.09
CA HIS A 38 14.31 9.80 2.27
C HIS A 38 13.79 9.99 0.85
N GLU A 39 14.66 9.83 -0.14
CA GLU A 39 14.32 9.94 -1.55
C GLU A 39 14.36 8.56 -2.21
N ILE A 40 13.36 8.28 -3.04
CA ILE A 40 13.20 7.05 -3.80
C ILE A 40 13.20 7.42 -5.27
N PRO A 41 14.25 7.11 -6.04
CA PRO A 41 14.20 7.31 -7.49
C PRO A 41 13.18 6.35 -8.09
N PHE A 42 12.36 6.81 -9.03
CA PHE A 42 11.50 5.95 -9.82
C PHE A 42 11.73 6.21 -11.32
N PHE A 43 11.72 5.17 -12.14
CA PHE A 43 11.95 5.30 -13.58
C PHE A 43 10.70 4.85 -14.33
N ASN A 44 10.17 5.70 -15.21
CA ASN A 44 8.95 5.49 -16.02
C ASN A 44 8.96 4.24 -16.94
N THR A 45 9.97 3.38 -16.88
CA THR A 45 10.11 2.19 -17.74
C THR A 45 9.48 0.93 -17.15
N LYS A 46 9.17 0.92 -15.85
CA LYS A 46 8.47 -0.15 -15.15
C LYS A 46 7.47 0.55 -14.24
N ASP A 47 6.18 0.30 -14.41
CA ASP A 47 5.08 1.02 -13.74
C ASP A 47 5.03 0.82 -12.20
N GLU A 48 6.14 0.40 -11.57
CA GLU A 48 6.24 0.03 -10.17
C GLU A 48 7.38 0.79 -9.48
N ILE A 49 7.06 1.46 -8.38
CA ILE A 49 8.04 2.14 -7.54
C ILE A 49 8.66 1.10 -6.61
N VAL A 50 9.93 0.76 -6.85
CA VAL A 50 10.65 -0.23 -6.05
C VAL A 50 11.45 0.46 -4.95
N GLN A 51 11.30 -0.03 -3.72
CA GLN A 51 12.07 0.40 -2.56
C GLN A 51 12.58 -0.80 -1.78
N PHE A 52 13.85 -0.77 -1.40
CA PHE A 52 14.41 -1.77 -0.50
C PHE A 52 14.04 -1.48 0.95
N VAL A 53 13.64 -2.50 1.68
CA VAL A 53 13.38 -2.42 3.12
C VAL A 53 14.33 -3.35 3.86
N THR A 54 14.68 -2.98 5.09
CA THR A 54 15.43 -3.84 5.99
C THR A 54 14.49 -4.50 6.99
N LEU A 55 14.50 -5.83 7.04
CA LEU A 55 13.80 -6.66 8.01
C LEU A 55 14.84 -7.59 8.66
N LYS A 56 14.89 -7.63 10.00
CA LYS A 56 15.87 -8.45 10.77
C LYS A 56 17.31 -8.36 10.23
N GLY A 57 17.73 -7.15 9.85
CA GLY A 57 19.08 -6.87 9.34
C GLY A 57 19.37 -7.30 7.89
N LYS A 58 18.37 -7.78 7.15
CA LYS A 58 18.49 -8.18 5.74
C LYS A 58 17.65 -7.26 4.84
N SER A 59 18.15 -7.03 3.62
CA SER A 59 17.51 -6.16 2.63
C SER A 59 16.58 -6.97 1.73
N PHE A 60 15.36 -6.46 1.53
CA PHE A 60 14.30 -7.09 0.74
C PHE A 60 13.66 -6.08 -0.22
N LYS A 61 13.21 -6.54 -1.37
CA LYS A 61 12.71 -5.69 -2.46
C LYS A 61 11.19 -5.53 -2.36
N PHE A 62 10.71 -4.32 -2.10
CA PHE A 62 9.29 -4.04 -1.97
C PHE A 62 8.81 -3.09 -3.07
N ILE A 63 7.53 -3.14 -3.39
CA ILE A 63 6.84 -2.12 -4.20
C ILE A 63 6.20 -1.10 -3.25
N PHE A 64 6.20 0.18 -3.59
CA PHE A 64 5.40 1.18 -2.90
C PHE A 64 4.05 1.36 -3.58
N ASP A 65 2.98 1.14 -2.82
CA ASP A 65 1.60 1.15 -3.30
C ASP A 65 0.66 1.71 -2.22
N THR A 66 0.25 2.98 -2.37
CA THR A 66 -0.68 3.62 -1.44
C THR A 66 -2.09 3.05 -1.47
N GLY A 67 -2.42 2.20 -2.44
CA GLY A 67 -3.67 1.47 -2.48
C GLY A 67 -3.67 0.23 -1.60
N ALA A 68 -2.50 -0.34 -1.29
CA ALA A 68 -2.36 -1.60 -0.57
C ALA A 68 -2.08 -1.45 0.92
N PRO A 69 -2.33 -2.48 1.78
CA PRO A 69 -1.67 -2.57 3.08
C PRO A 69 -0.21 -2.97 2.92
N LEU A 70 0.57 -2.84 4.00
CA LEU A 70 1.84 -3.55 4.14
C LEU A 70 1.60 -5.04 3.90
N ALA A 71 2.38 -5.62 3.00
CA ALA A 71 2.31 -7.04 2.70
C ALA A 71 3.70 -7.65 2.60
N ILE A 72 3.79 -8.93 2.98
CA ILE A 72 5.02 -9.73 2.87
C ILE A 72 4.75 -11.06 2.20
N SER A 73 5.78 -11.61 1.58
CA SER A 73 5.71 -12.91 0.93
C SER A 73 5.54 -14.05 1.94
N ASN A 74 4.97 -15.16 1.48
CA ASN A 74 4.97 -16.41 2.26
C ASN A 74 6.40 -16.83 2.64
N GLU A 75 7.39 -16.60 1.78
CA GLU A 75 8.80 -16.89 2.05
C GLU A 75 9.35 -16.06 3.22
N LEU A 76 9.04 -14.76 3.26
CA LEU A 76 9.39 -13.90 4.37
C LEU A 76 8.72 -14.37 5.65
N GLN A 77 7.43 -14.68 5.60
CA GLN A 77 6.72 -15.17 6.78
C GLN A 77 7.30 -16.51 7.28
N ASN A 78 7.59 -17.45 6.39
CA ASN A 78 8.14 -18.76 6.75
C ASN A 78 9.55 -18.64 7.34
N SER A 79 10.37 -17.73 6.82
CA SER A 79 11.75 -17.54 7.28
C SER A 79 11.87 -16.70 8.55
N HIS A 80 10.96 -15.75 8.77
CA HIS A 80 11.02 -14.84 9.92
C HIS A 80 10.05 -15.16 11.04
N GLN A 81 9.04 -15.98 10.76
CA GLN A 81 8.05 -16.48 11.73
C GLN A 81 7.40 -15.35 12.54
N TYR A 82 6.93 -14.30 11.87
CA TYR A 82 6.25 -13.21 12.55
C TYR A 82 4.98 -13.71 13.27
N PRO A 83 4.64 -13.17 14.45
CA PRO A 83 3.43 -13.55 15.18
C PRO A 83 2.18 -13.34 14.32
N ILE A 84 1.30 -14.33 14.29
CA ILE A 84 0.00 -14.23 13.60
C ILE A 84 -0.95 -13.48 14.53
N LEU A 85 -1.47 -12.35 14.07
CA LEU A 85 -2.50 -11.57 14.76
C LEU A 85 -3.90 -12.07 14.43
N HIS A 86 -4.14 -12.41 13.16
CA HIS A 86 -5.45 -12.82 12.68
C HIS A 86 -5.38 -13.77 11.49
N LEU A 87 -6.42 -14.60 11.37
CA LEU A 87 -6.64 -15.51 10.25
C LEU A 87 -7.97 -15.13 9.61
N VAL A 88 -7.89 -14.68 8.36
CA VAL A 88 -9.04 -14.23 7.57
C VAL A 88 -9.43 -15.36 6.61
N PRO A 89 -10.56 -16.06 6.83
CA PRO A 89 -11.01 -17.09 5.92
C PRO A 89 -11.49 -16.46 4.61
N LEU A 90 -10.89 -16.90 3.50
CA LEU A 90 -11.37 -16.65 2.16
C LEU A 90 -12.33 -17.76 1.78
N LYS A 91 -13.60 -17.42 1.57
CA LYS A 91 -14.55 -18.29 0.88
C LYS A 91 -14.54 -17.93 -0.59
N ASP A 92 -14.05 -18.81 -1.44
CA ASP A 92 -14.25 -18.64 -2.87
C ASP A 92 -15.66 -19.12 -3.29
N ALA A 93 -16.11 -18.72 -4.48
CA ALA A 93 -17.41 -19.12 -5.02
C ALA A 93 -17.51 -20.62 -5.37
N HIS A 94 -16.41 -21.38 -5.25
CA HIS A 94 -16.30 -22.81 -5.55
C HIS A 94 -16.09 -23.67 -4.30
N ASN A 95 -16.30 -23.10 -3.11
CA ASN A 95 -16.21 -23.78 -1.81
C ASN A 95 -14.79 -24.25 -1.42
N ASN A 96 -13.74 -23.71 -2.04
CA ASN A 96 -12.39 -23.84 -1.51
C ASN A 96 -12.18 -22.80 -0.41
N SER A 97 -11.58 -23.26 0.69
CA SER A 97 -11.18 -22.40 1.81
C SER A 97 -9.69 -22.11 1.70
N ASP A 98 -9.34 -20.85 1.48
CA ASP A 98 -8.00 -20.34 1.71
C ASP A 98 -8.03 -19.41 2.94
N THR A 99 -6.90 -19.08 3.53
CA THR A 99 -6.84 -18.22 4.71
C THR A 99 -5.73 -17.20 4.57
N ILE A 100 -6.10 -15.93 4.53
CA ILE A 100 -5.16 -14.83 4.60
C ILE A 100 -4.67 -14.70 6.04
N LYS A 101 -3.35 -14.58 6.22
CA LYS A 101 -2.74 -14.33 7.53
C LYS A 101 -2.44 -12.85 7.67
N ILE A 102 -2.82 -12.27 8.80
CA ILE A 102 -2.33 -10.96 9.24
C ILE A 102 -1.30 -11.23 10.34
N VAL A 103 -0.09 -10.70 10.15
CA VAL A 103 1.04 -10.91 11.06
C VAL A 103 1.59 -9.57 11.57
N LEU A 104 2.28 -9.58 12.71
CA LEU A 104 2.89 -8.40 13.29
C LEU A 104 4.38 -8.34 12.94
N ILE A 105 4.80 -7.33 12.19
CA ILE A 105 6.21 -7.07 11.94
C ILE A 105 6.76 -6.19 13.07
N ASP A 106 7.73 -6.73 13.80
CA ASP A 106 8.38 -6.08 14.94
C ASP A 106 9.14 -4.82 14.52
N THR A 107 9.91 -4.88 13.43
CA THR A 107 10.63 -3.73 12.89
C THR A 107 10.78 -3.83 11.38
N ILE A 108 10.38 -2.75 10.70
CA ILE A 108 10.65 -2.53 9.28
C ILE A 108 11.35 -1.19 9.11
N GLN A 109 12.42 -1.17 8.32
CA GLN A 109 13.21 0.03 8.08
C GLN A 109 13.27 0.36 6.58
N ILE A 110 13.05 1.63 6.26
CA ILE A 110 13.18 2.19 4.91
C ILE A 110 14.22 3.31 4.97
N GLY A 111 15.40 3.11 4.39
CA GLY A 111 16.50 4.06 4.56
C GLY A 111 16.86 4.25 6.04
N ASN A 112 16.70 5.46 6.58
CA ASN A 112 16.87 5.79 8.00
C ASN A 112 15.55 5.86 8.80
N ILE A 113 14.43 5.53 8.16
CA ILE A 113 13.09 5.56 8.75
C ILE A 113 12.79 4.19 9.35
N VAL A 114 12.46 4.16 10.64
CA VAL A 114 12.17 2.93 11.36
C VAL A 114 10.72 2.95 11.82
N PHE A 115 10.01 1.87 11.51
CA PHE A 115 8.64 1.60 11.96
C PHE A 115 8.63 0.36 12.83
N LYS A 116 7.73 0.34 13.82
CA LYS A 116 7.58 -0.76 14.76
C LYS A 116 6.15 -1.23 14.86
N ASP A 117 6.02 -2.53 15.12
CA ASP A 117 4.75 -3.20 15.42
C ASP A 117 3.69 -2.94 14.35
N ILE A 118 4.09 -3.05 13.07
CA ILE A 118 3.22 -2.79 11.92
C ILE A 118 2.59 -4.10 11.44
N PRO A 119 1.25 -4.19 11.38
CA PRO A 119 0.59 -5.35 10.81
C PRO A 119 0.79 -5.46 9.30
N ALA A 120 1.01 -6.68 8.84
CA ALA A 120 1.23 -7.01 7.46
C ALA A 120 0.34 -8.18 7.02
N VAL A 121 -0.14 -8.11 5.78
CA VAL A 121 -0.85 -9.22 5.13
C VAL A 121 0.18 -10.16 4.51
N VAL A 122 0.02 -11.46 4.69
CA VAL A 122 0.85 -12.46 4.02
C VAL A 122 0.23 -12.82 2.68
N ILE A 123 1.00 -12.66 1.60
CA ILE A 123 0.56 -12.86 0.21
C ILE A 123 1.48 -13.86 -0.51
N ASP A 124 0.91 -14.69 -1.37
CA ASP A 124 1.68 -15.49 -2.34
C ASP A 124 1.99 -14.67 -3.59
N PHE A 125 3.17 -14.04 -3.64
CA PHE A 125 3.59 -13.28 -4.81
C PHE A 125 4.03 -14.16 -5.99
N LYS A 126 4.49 -15.40 -5.76
CA LYS A 126 5.01 -16.26 -6.83
C LYS A 126 3.94 -16.66 -7.83
N ASN A 127 2.73 -16.93 -7.33
CA ASN A 127 1.57 -17.24 -8.15
C ASN A 127 0.79 -15.98 -8.56
N SER A 128 1.30 -14.79 -8.23
CA SER A 128 0.68 -13.53 -8.60
C SER A 128 1.18 -13.01 -9.96
N PRO A 129 0.47 -12.07 -10.58
CA PRO A 129 0.90 -11.43 -11.83
C PRO A 129 2.26 -10.69 -11.75
N ILE A 130 2.77 -10.39 -10.54
CA ILE A 130 4.09 -9.78 -10.32
C ILE A 130 5.18 -10.79 -9.93
N GLY A 131 4.87 -12.10 -9.92
CA GLY A 131 5.80 -13.15 -9.46
C GLY A 131 7.14 -13.21 -10.19
N CYS A 132 7.21 -12.76 -11.45
CA CYS A 132 8.46 -12.69 -12.21
C CYS A 132 9.44 -11.60 -11.72
N GLN A 133 9.01 -10.71 -10.83
CA GLN A 133 9.77 -9.51 -10.46
C GLN A 133 10.61 -9.66 -9.19
N ASN A 134 10.60 -10.86 -8.58
CA ASN A 134 11.29 -11.18 -7.32
C ASN A 134 11.02 -10.11 -6.25
N ILE A 135 9.73 -9.81 -6.04
CA ILE A 135 9.25 -8.87 -5.03
C ILE A 135 8.97 -9.65 -3.74
N ASP A 136 9.47 -9.11 -2.64
CA ASP A 136 9.33 -9.71 -1.31
C ASP A 136 8.12 -9.15 -0.56
N GLY A 137 7.60 -7.99 -0.95
CA GLY A 137 6.47 -7.35 -0.28
C GLY A 137 5.98 -6.05 -0.92
N ILE A 138 5.01 -5.44 -0.25
CA ILE A 138 4.40 -4.15 -0.63
C ILE A 138 4.49 -3.22 0.58
N ILE A 139 4.99 -1.99 0.40
CA ILE A 139 4.89 -0.90 1.36
C ILE A 139 3.57 -0.20 1.09
N GLY A 140 2.64 -0.35 2.03
CA GLY A 140 1.26 0.10 1.88
C GLY A 140 0.92 1.43 2.53
N SER A 141 -0.35 1.79 2.41
CA SER A 141 -1.02 2.93 3.03
C SER A 141 -0.84 3.00 4.55
N ASN A 142 -0.83 1.85 5.22
CA ASN A 142 -0.61 1.79 6.65
C ASN A 142 0.83 2.18 7.04
N ILE A 143 1.84 2.03 6.19
CA ILE A 143 3.15 2.67 6.42
C ILE A 143 3.11 4.14 5.99
N ALA A 144 2.51 4.43 4.84
CA ALA A 144 2.47 5.78 4.26
C ALA A 144 1.79 6.80 5.19
N ARG A 145 0.83 6.39 6.02
CA ARG A 145 0.08 7.26 6.96
C ARG A 145 0.95 8.06 7.92
N PHE A 146 2.18 7.61 8.18
CA PHE A 146 3.13 8.28 9.06
C PHE A 146 3.97 9.35 8.36
N LEU A 147 3.87 9.45 7.04
CA LEU A 147 4.77 10.23 6.21
C LEU A 147 4.00 11.28 5.42
N LEU A 148 4.66 12.41 5.19
CA LEU A 148 4.41 13.24 4.03
C LEU A 148 5.06 12.55 2.83
N VAL A 149 4.23 12.18 1.86
CA VAL A 149 4.66 11.54 0.61
C VAL A 149 4.49 12.52 -0.53
N GLN A 150 5.59 12.89 -1.20
CA GLN A 150 5.57 13.75 -2.37
C GLN A 150 6.12 13.02 -3.59
N PHE A 151 5.33 12.92 -4.65
CA PHE A 151 5.75 12.45 -5.96
C PHE A 151 6.30 13.64 -6.76
N ASP A 152 7.63 13.75 -6.84
CA ASP A 152 8.30 14.76 -7.66
C ASP A 152 8.62 14.17 -9.04
N LEU A 153 7.63 14.25 -9.93
CA LEU A 153 7.73 13.74 -11.30
C LEU A 153 8.77 14.51 -12.14
N SER A 154 9.08 15.76 -11.78
CA SER A 154 10.07 16.56 -12.51
C SER A 154 11.50 16.04 -12.31
N GLN A 155 11.75 15.46 -11.13
CA GLN A 155 13.03 14.87 -10.76
C GLN A 155 12.99 13.32 -10.75
N ASN A 156 11.88 12.72 -11.18
CA ASN A 156 11.67 11.26 -11.18
C ASN A 156 11.97 10.64 -9.81
N LYS A 157 11.48 11.26 -8.72
CA LYS A 157 11.68 10.77 -7.36
C LYS A 157 10.44 10.90 -6.49
N ILE A 158 10.39 10.09 -5.45
CA ILE A 158 9.40 10.18 -4.37
C ILE A 158 10.13 10.55 -3.10
N ILE A 159 9.56 11.47 -2.33
CA ILE A 159 10.09 11.95 -1.05
C ILE A 159 9.20 11.42 0.06
N PHE A 160 9.82 10.74 1.03
CA PHE A 160 9.23 10.38 2.32
C PHE A 160 9.83 11.25 3.41
N THR A 161 9.00 11.99 4.13
CA THR A 161 9.47 12.89 5.20
C THR A 161 8.38 13.15 6.25
N ASP A 162 8.77 13.55 7.46
CA ASP A 162 7.87 14.12 8.48
C ASP A 162 8.02 15.66 8.58
N GLN A 163 8.80 16.26 7.69
CA GLN A 163 9.18 17.67 7.73
C GLN A 163 8.43 18.47 6.65
N HIS A 164 7.51 19.32 7.08
CA HIS A 164 6.71 20.16 6.18
C HIS A 164 7.55 21.14 5.33
N ASP A 165 8.69 21.61 5.84
CA ASP A 165 9.61 22.50 5.11
C ASP A 165 10.44 21.78 4.04
N LYS A 166 10.37 20.44 3.99
CA LYS A 166 11.06 19.61 2.99
C LYS A 166 10.19 19.18 1.81
N ILE A 167 8.92 19.59 1.80
CA ILE A 167 8.00 19.35 0.70
C ILE A 167 7.54 20.66 0.05
N ILE A 168 7.19 20.58 -1.22
CA ILE A 168 6.64 21.69 -1.99
C ILE A 168 5.12 21.55 -1.95
N PHE A 169 4.45 22.51 -1.32
CA PHE A 169 2.99 22.53 -1.33
C PHE A 169 2.44 23.04 -2.64
N ALA A 170 1.50 22.29 -3.21
CA ALA A 170 0.64 22.81 -4.26
C ALA A 170 -0.22 23.96 -3.71
N LYS A 171 -0.57 24.89 -4.61
CA LYS A 171 -1.47 26.01 -4.29
C LYS A 171 -2.87 25.50 -3.93
N GLU A 172 -3.36 24.53 -4.69
CA GLU A 172 -4.62 23.84 -4.46
C GLU A 172 -4.42 22.68 -3.48
N LYS A 173 -5.36 22.53 -2.55
CA LYS A 173 -5.34 21.47 -1.53
C LYS A 173 -6.70 20.79 -1.49
N LEU A 174 -6.69 19.47 -1.59
CA LEU A 174 -7.87 18.66 -1.36
C LEU A 174 -7.72 17.93 -0.02
N PRO A 175 -8.73 17.98 0.86
CA PRO A 175 -8.68 17.22 2.10
C PRO A 175 -8.71 15.72 1.77
N ILE A 176 -7.83 14.96 2.42
CA ILE A 176 -7.77 13.51 2.35
C ILE A 176 -8.61 12.92 3.49
N ILE A 177 -9.37 11.89 3.19
CA ILE A 177 -10.11 11.05 4.14
C ILE A 177 -9.42 9.69 4.16
N LEU A 178 -9.05 9.22 5.34
CA LEU A 178 -8.42 7.92 5.54
C LEU A 178 -9.46 6.88 6.00
N ASP A 179 -9.38 5.67 5.46
CA ASP A 179 -10.16 4.52 5.95
C ASP A 179 -9.45 3.78 7.09
N ASN A 180 -9.99 2.63 7.50
CA ASN A 180 -9.45 1.81 8.59
C ASN A 180 -8.11 1.11 8.28
N GLN A 181 -7.65 1.15 7.02
CA GLN A 181 -6.31 0.72 6.60
C GLN A 181 -5.40 1.92 6.28
N SER A 182 -5.92 3.15 6.43
CA SER A 182 -5.27 4.39 6.01
C SER A 182 -5.15 4.57 4.50
N ASN A 183 -5.98 3.88 3.72
CA ASN A 183 -6.10 4.19 2.29
C ASN A 183 -6.62 5.62 2.13
N ALA A 184 -6.01 6.36 1.20
CA ALA A 184 -6.26 7.78 1.03
C ALA A 184 -7.35 8.06 0.01
N PHE A 185 -8.45 8.66 0.44
CA PHE A 185 -9.54 9.07 -0.44
C PHE A 185 -9.66 10.59 -0.51
N PHE A 186 -10.08 11.13 -1.65
CA PHE A 186 -10.40 12.54 -1.79
C PHE A 186 -11.65 12.71 -2.66
N LYS A 187 -12.41 13.77 -2.39
CA LYS A 187 -13.63 14.07 -3.14
C LYS A 187 -13.34 14.96 -4.33
N VAL A 188 -13.91 14.60 -5.48
CA VAL A 188 -13.89 15.41 -6.70
C VAL A 188 -15.32 15.78 -7.07
N ASN A 189 -15.55 17.08 -7.25
CA ASN A 189 -16.82 17.61 -7.71
C ASN A 189 -16.73 17.81 -9.22
N PHE A 190 -17.51 17.06 -9.99
CA PHE A 190 -17.62 17.27 -11.44
C PHE A 190 -18.60 18.39 -11.76
N ASN A 191 -19.65 18.55 -10.95
CA ASN A 191 -20.61 19.65 -10.95
C ASN A 191 -21.34 19.69 -9.58
N ASP A 192 -22.41 20.49 -9.48
CA ASP A 192 -23.17 20.68 -8.23
C ASP A 192 -23.90 19.41 -7.73
N THR A 193 -24.07 18.39 -8.58
CA THR A 193 -24.85 17.18 -8.27
C THR A 193 -24.01 15.91 -8.22
N ILE A 194 -22.85 15.89 -8.87
CA ILE A 194 -21.99 14.72 -9.00
C ILE A 194 -20.71 14.95 -8.22
N ILE A 195 -20.67 14.34 -7.04
CA ILE A 195 -19.50 14.25 -6.16
C ILE A 195 -19.04 12.80 -6.17
N ASP A 196 -17.82 12.54 -6.62
CA ASP A 196 -17.21 11.21 -6.54
C ASP A 196 -16.12 11.17 -5.48
N SER A 197 -15.95 10.01 -4.85
CA SER A 197 -14.91 9.75 -3.86
C SER A 197 -13.85 8.86 -4.47
N LEU A 198 -12.67 9.42 -4.71
CA LEU A 198 -11.58 8.76 -5.42
C LEU A 198 -10.54 8.23 -4.46
N HIS A 199 -10.08 7.02 -4.72
CA HIS A 199 -8.95 6.40 -4.03
C HIS A 199 -7.65 6.85 -4.68
N PHE A 200 -6.72 7.40 -3.89
CA PHE A 200 -5.37 7.69 -4.34
C PHE A 200 -4.53 6.41 -4.25
N ASP A 201 -4.38 5.74 -5.40
CA ASP A 201 -3.68 4.47 -5.54
C ASP A 201 -2.44 4.67 -6.43
N SER A 202 -1.26 4.77 -5.81
CA SER A 202 0.00 4.92 -6.54
C SER A 202 0.45 3.62 -7.24
N GLY A 203 -0.16 2.48 -6.90
CA GLY A 203 0.03 1.21 -7.60
C GLY A 203 -0.77 1.10 -8.89
N MET A 204 -1.71 2.03 -9.15
CA MET A 204 -2.47 2.08 -10.40
C MET A 204 -1.76 2.90 -11.48
N GLY A 205 -1.51 2.27 -12.64
CA GLY A 205 -0.99 2.94 -13.85
C GLY A 205 -2.00 3.84 -14.58
N LYS A 206 -3.13 4.19 -13.96
CA LYS A 206 -4.18 5.04 -14.54
C LYS A 206 -4.46 6.24 -13.63
N LEU A 207 -4.66 7.40 -14.24
CA LEU A 207 -4.97 8.65 -13.53
C LEU A 207 -6.36 8.64 -12.85
N TYR A 208 -7.34 7.94 -13.43
CA TYR A 208 -8.71 7.89 -12.95
C TYR A 208 -9.38 6.59 -13.42
N ASP A 209 -10.10 5.93 -12.52
CA ASP A 209 -11.07 4.89 -12.86
C ASP A 209 -12.37 5.21 -12.11
N MET A 210 -13.49 5.23 -12.82
CA MET A 210 -14.75 5.75 -12.31
C MET A 210 -15.36 4.77 -11.32
N ASN A 211 -15.91 5.27 -10.21
CA ASN A 211 -16.76 4.43 -9.37
C ASN A 211 -18.11 4.18 -10.07
N ILE A 212 -18.23 3.03 -10.72
CA ILE A 212 -19.42 2.65 -11.51
C ILE A 212 -20.68 2.56 -10.63
N SER A 213 -20.55 2.39 -9.31
CA SER A 213 -21.71 2.41 -8.40
C SER A 213 -22.34 3.80 -8.27
N THR A 214 -21.54 4.86 -8.41
CA THR A 214 -21.99 6.26 -8.40
C THR A 214 -22.62 6.68 -9.73
N ALA A 215 -22.26 6.01 -10.83
CA ALA A 215 -22.70 6.33 -12.19
C ALA A 215 -24.10 5.80 -12.57
N LYS A 216 -24.84 5.20 -11.63
CA LYS A 216 -26.16 4.57 -11.87
C LYS A 216 -27.37 5.42 -11.45
N ASN A 217 -27.21 6.74 -11.33
CA ASN A 217 -28.33 7.66 -11.10
C ASN A 217 -28.78 8.30 -12.41
#